data_AF-A0A833G733-F1
#
_entry.id   AF-A0A833G733-F1
#
_cell.length_a   1.000
_cell.length_b   1.000
_cell.length_c   1.000
_cell.angle_alpha   90.00
_cell.angle_beta   90.00
_cell.angle_gamma   90.00
#
_symmetry.space_group_name_H-M   'P 1'
#
loop_
_entity.id
_entity.type
_entity.pdbx_description
1 polymer ?
#
loop_
_entity_poly.entity_id
_entity_poly.type
_entity_poly.pdbx_seq_one_letter_code
_entity_poly.pdbx_strand_id
1 'polypeptide(L)'
;MIVRLTGVFAALCLLLPLAASAETVDRSENLIYMDLPRGRVVIQLRPDLAPNHVARVRELARKGFYDGTPFHRVIDGFMAQGGDPTGTGTGGSDLPDLKAEFTKASFGRGTIGAARTPDPDSANSQFFICFDDCSFLDGQYTVWGEVIEGMEVVDELKRGEPVPNPDRIVKMQVAADAQ
;
A
#
# COMPACT_ATOMS: atom_id res chain seq x y z
N MET A 1 56.45 48.28 -24.43
CA MET A 1 55.87 47.87 -23.14
C MET A 1 54.46 47.37 -23.38
N ILE A 2 54.23 46.13 -22.98
CA ILE A 2 53.00 45.31 -23.03
C ILE A 2 51.99 45.93 -22.03
N VAL A 3 50.67 45.90 -22.20
CA VAL A 3 49.75 44.81 -21.78
C VAL A 3 48.34 45.09 -22.32
N ARG A 4 47.71 44.05 -22.89
CA ARG A 4 46.28 43.97 -23.24
C ARG A 4 45.50 43.46 -22.01
N LEU A 5 44.40 44.13 -21.65
CA LEU A 5 43.40 43.62 -20.70
C LEU A 5 42.23 43.01 -21.49
N THR A 6 42.02 41.71 -21.38
CA THR A 6 40.78 41.04 -21.80
C THR A 6 40.17 40.41 -20.55
N GLY A 7 39.02 40.94 -20.12
CA GLY A 7 38.24 40.42 -19.00
C GLY A 7 37.50 39.16 -19.40
N VAL A 8 37.54 38.15 -18.53
CA VAL A 8 36.77 36.91 -18.64
C VAL A 8 35.60 37.00 -17.66
N PHE A 9 34.37 36.97 -18.19
CA PHE A 9 33.15 36.82 -17.40
C PHE A 9 32.97 35.32 -17.08
N ALA A 10 33.04 34.96 -15.81
CA ALA A 10 32.74 33.61 -15.35
C ALA A 10 31.21 33.45 -15.18
N ALA A 11 30.60 32.63 -16.04
CA ALA A 11 29.21 32.20 -15.87
C ALA A 11 29.16 31.13 -14.76
N LEU A 12 28.59 31.50 -13.62
CA LEU A 12 28.30 30.58 -12.51
C LEU A 12 27.02 29.79 -12.85
N CYS A 13 27.17 28.63 -13.47
CA CYS A 13 26.07 27.67 -13.62
C CYS A 13 25.70 27.11 -12.23
N LEU A 14 24.55 27.55 -11.70
CA LEU A 14 23.87 26.91 -10.58
C LEU A 14 23.42 25.50 -11.00
N LEU A 15 24.22 24.49 -10.64
CA LEU A 15 23.82 23.09 -10.64
C LEU A 15 22.72 22.90 -9.59
N LEU A 16 21.46 22.89 -10.01
CA LEU A 16 20.35 22.43 -9.17
C LEU A 16 20.47 20.91 -8.95
N PRO A 17 20.18 20.40 -7.73
CA PRO A 17 20.35 18.99 -7.40
C PRO A 17 19.21 18.17 -8.02
N LEU A 18 19.42 17.66 -9.24
CA LEU A 18 18.48 16.76 -9.94
C LEU A 18 18.21 15.46 -9.16
N ALA A 19 19.12 15.06 -8.26
CA ALA A 19 19.04 13.82 -7.49
C ALA A 19 17.96 13.83 -6.39
N ALA A 20 17.69 14.98 -5.77
CA ALA A 20 16.75 15.04 -4.65
C ALA A 20 15.31 14.75 -5.08
N SER A 21 14.90 15.24 -6.27
CA SER A 21 13.56 15.00 -6.80
C SER A 21 13.35 13.55 -7.26
N ALA A 22 14.40 12.88 -7.78
CA ALA A 22 14.31 11.48 -8.19
C ALA A 22 14.12 10.54 -6.99
N GLU A 23 14.84 10.75 -5.89
CA GLU A 23 14.68 9.93 -4.68
C GLU A 23 13.34 10.14 -3.99
N THR A 24 12.79 11.36 -4.01
CA THR A 24 11.46 11.62 -3.43
C THR A 24 10.34 10.98 -4.26
N VAL A 25 10.47 10.94 -5.58
CA VAL A 25 9.49 10.30 -6.48
C VAL A 25 9.53 8.78 -6.34
N ASP A 26 10.73 8.19 -6.25
CA ASP A 26 10.87 6.74 -6.01
C ASP A 26 10.28 6.32 -4.65
N ARG A 27 10.45 7.15 -3.61
CA ARG A 27 9.83 6.90 -2.31
C ARG A 27 8.30 7.02 -2.38
N SER A 28 7.76 8.06 -2.99
CA SER A 28 6.30 8.27 -3.04
C SER A 28 5.57 7.26 -3.95
N GLU A 29 6.24 6.69 -4.95
CA GLU A 29 5.71 5.59 -5.75
C GLU A 29 5.50 4.32 -4.91
N ASN A 30 6.32 4.12 -3.88
CA ASN A 30 6.23 2.99 -2.95
C ASN A 30 5.33 3.27 -1.73
N LEU A 31 4.56 4.36 -1.73
CA LEU A 31 3.60 4.67 -0.69
C LEU A 31 2.17 4.65 -1.23
N ILE A 32 1.25 4.09 -0.45
CA ILE A 32 -0.20 4.21 -0.65
C ILE A 32 -0.76 5.09 0.46
N TYR A 33 -1.56 6.08 0.07
CA TYR A 33 -2.46 6.79 0.97
C TYR A 33 -3.83 6.14 0.92
N MET A 34 -4.27 5.61 2.06
CA MET A 34 -5.60 5.06 2.25
C MET A 34 -6.36 5.97 3.23
N ASP A 35 -7.31 6.73 2.72
CA ASP A 35 -8.18 7.57 3.51
C ASP A 35 -9.37 6.77 4.03
N LEU A 36 -9.55 6.76 5.34
CA LEU A 36 -10.69 6.21 6.06
C LEU A 36 -11.53 7.38 6.64
N PRO A 37 -12.79 7.14 7.09
CA PRO A 37 -13.65 8.23 7.56
C PRO A 37 -13.06 9.06 8.72
N ARG A 38 -12.14 8.48 9.49
CA ARG A 38 -11.55 9.09 10.70
C ARG A 38 -10.10 9.55 10.51
N GLY A 39 -9.48 9.27 9.37
CA GLY A 39 -8.10 9.68 9.12
C GLY A 39 -7.42 8.94 7.97
N ARG A 40 -6.17 9.32 7.70
CA ARG A 40 -5.32 8.70 6.68
C ARG A 40 -4.47 7.60 7.29
N VAL A 41 -4.33 6.51 6.55
CA VAL A 41 -3.37 5.45 6.78
C VAL A 41 -2.32 5.51 5.67
N VAL A 42 -1.04 5.52 6.03
CA VAL A 42 0.07 5.50 5.08
C VAL A 42 0.68 4.09 5.07
N ILE A 43 0.71 3.49 3.89
CA ILE A 43 1.19 2.13 3.68
C ILE A 43 2.47 2.17 2.86
N GLN A 44 3.53 1.59 3.39
CA GLN A 44 4.76 1.30 2.66
C GLN A 44 4.60 0.00 1.86
N LEU A 45 4.72 0.07 0.54
CA LEU A 45 4.73 -1.09 -0.34
C LEU A 45 6.07 -1.83 -0.23
N ARG A 46 6.04 -3.16 -0.38
CA ARG A 46 7.20 -4.07 -0.28
C ARG A 46 7.48 -4.80 -1.61
N PRO A 47 7.89 -4.08 -2.68
CA PRO A 47 8.21 -4.72 -3.96
C PRO A 47 9.43 -5.64 -3.87
N ASP A 48 10.24 -5.50 -2.82
CA ASP A 48 11.33 -6.41 -2.47
C ASP A 48 10.85 -7.79 -2.01
N LEU A 49 9.60 -7.89 -1.51
CA LEU A 49 8.99 -9.15 -1.07
C LEU A 49 8.00 -9.70 -2.10
N ALA A 50 7.12 -8.85 -2.64
CA ALA A 50 6.01 -9.26 -3.48
C ALA A 50 5.80 -8.29 -4.67
N PRO A 51 6.72 -8.28 -5.65
CA PRO A 51 6.69 -7.32 -6.75
C PRO A 51 5.42 -7.38 -7.60
N ASN A 52 4.85 -8.58 -7.82
CA ASN A 52 3.63 -8.71 -8.63
C ASN A 52 2.40 -8.22 -7.87
N HIS A 53 2.29 -8.51 -6.57
CA HIS A 53 1.21 -7.97 -5.74
C HIS A 53 1.31 -6.46 -5.60
N VAL A 54 2.50 -5.90 -5.43
CA VAL A 54 2.70 -4.45 -5.38
C VAL A 54 2.30 -3.79 -6.71
N ALA A 55 2.67 -4.38 -7.85
CA ALA A 55 2.24 -3.88 -9.16
C ALA A 55 0.70 -3.90 -9.29
N ARG A 56 0.05 -4.97 -8.84
CA ARG A 56 -1.42 -5.09 -8.83
C ARG A 56 -2.08 -4.05 -7.95
N VAL A 57 -1.61 -3.86 -6.72
CA VAL A 57 -2.18 -2.87 -5.78
C VAL A 57 -2.08 -1.47 -6.35
N ARG A 58 -0.94 -1.10 -6.95
CA ARG A 58 -0.78 0.18 -7.66
C ARG A 58 -1.76 0.33 -8.81
N GLU A 59 -1.89 -0.69 -9.66
CA GLU A 59 -2.81 -0.67 -10.80
C GLU A 59 -4.26 -0.45 -10.33
N LEU A 60 -4.70 -1.19 -9.32
CA LEU A 60 -6.05 -1.08 -8.77
C LEU A 60 -6.29 0.26 -8.06
N ALA A 61 -5.33 0.75 -7.27
CA ALA A 61 -5.42 2.06 -6.63
C ALA A 61 -5.52 3.20 -7.65
N ARG A 62 -4.70 3.18 -8.72
CA ARG A 62 -4.76 4.17 -9.80
C ARG A 62 -6.07 4.15 -10.59
N LYS A 63 -6.73 2.99 -10.65
CA LYS A 63 -8.07 2.84 -11.23
C LYS A 63 -9.20 3.26 -10.29
N GLY A 64 -8.89 3.65 -9.04
CA GLY A 64 -9.90 3.94 -8.02
C GLY A 64 -10.69 2.71 -7.58
N PHE A 65 -10.19 1.49 -7.82
CA PHE A 65 -10.91 0.24 -7.55
C PHE A 65 -11.29 0.07 -6.08
N TYR A 66 -10.40 0.49 -5.17
CA TYR A 66 -10.59 0.33 -3.74
C TYR A 66 -11.52 1.39 -3.13
N ASP A 67 -11.84 2.46 -3.86
CA ASP A 67 -12.68 3.55 -3.36
C ASP A 67 -14.10 3.03 -3.09
N GLY A 68 -14.57 3.25 -1.86
CA GLY A 68 -15.86 2.77 -1.38
C GLY A 68 -15.88 1.30 -0.96
N THR A 69 -14.81 0.54 -1.14
CA THR A 69 -14.77 -0.88 -0.72
C THR A 69 -14.82 -0.99 0.81
N PRO A 70 -15.62 -1.91 1.38
CA PRO A 70 -15.75 -2.08 2.83
C PRO A 70 -14.64 -2.95 3.44
N PHE A 71 -14.33 -2.66 4.70
CA PHE A 71 -13.72 -3.65 5.60
C PHE A 71 -14.81 -4.61 6.10
N HIS A 72 -15.11 -5.62 5.31
CA HIS A 72 -16.26 -6.50 5.52
C HIS A 72 -16.06 -7.52 6.65
N ARG A 73 -14.81 -7.79 7.04
CA ARG A 73 -14.46 -8.75 8.08
C ARG A 73 -13.33 -8.19 8.94
N VAL A 74 -13.61 -7.96 10.22
CA VAL A 74 -12.67 -7.32 11.15
C VAL A 74 -12.74 -8.05 12.48
N ILE A 75 -11.66 -8.75 12.83
CA ILE A 75 -11.58 -9.59 14.04
C ILE A 75 -10.61 -8.94 15.00
N ASP A 76 -11.10 -8.63 16.19
CA ASP A 76 -10.31 -7.99 17.23
C ASP A 76 -9.13 -8.86 17.66
N GLY A 77 -7.96 -8.23 17.83
CA GLY A 77 -6.70 -8.93 18.11
C GLY A 77 -6.14 -9.77 16.95
N PHE A 78 -6.77 -9.78 15.78
CA PHE A 78 -6.29 -10.49 14.60
C PHE A 78 -6.06 -9.55 13.42
N MET A 79 -7.10 -9.25 12.63
CA MET A 79 -6.93 -8.47 11.41
C MET A 79 -8.19 -7.73 10.96
N ALA A 80 -7.99 -6.76 10.06
CA ALA A 80 -9.03 -6.10 9.29
C ALA A 80 -8.89 -6.46 7.81
N GLN A 81 -9.88 -7.15 7.23
CA GLN A 81 -9.92 -7.57 5.84
C GLN A 81 -10.83 -6.66 5.00
N GLY A 82 -10.31 -6.21 3.87
CA GLY A 82 -10.95 -5.31 2.91
C GLY A 82 -10.59 -5.65 1.46
N GLY A 83 -10.89 -4.73 0.54
CA GLY A 83 -10.57 -4.89 -0.89
C GLY A 83 -11.54 -5.76 -1.69
N ASP A 84 -12.70 -6.11 -1.13
CA ASP A 84 -13.81 -6.74 -1.86
C ASP A 84 -14.89 -5.68 -2.20
N PRO A 85 -15.10 -5.32 -3.48
CA PRO A 85 -16.12 -4.35 -3.87
C PRO A 85 -17.55 -4.71 -3.48
N THR A 86 -17.85 -6.00 -3.43
CA THR A 86 -19.18 -6.51 -3.07
C THR A 86 -19.38 -6.53 -1.55
N GLY A 87 -18.28 -6.62 -0.79
CA GLY A 87 -18.28 -6.77 0.66
C GLY A 87 -18.81 -8.11 1.17
N THR A 88 -18.96 -9.12 0.31
CA THR A 88 -19.46 -10.46 0.70
C THR A 88 -18.35 -11.39 1.17
N GLY A 89 -17.09 -11.03 0.92
CA GLY A 89 -15.89 -11.86 1.13
C GLY A 89 -15.54 -12.73 -0.08
N THR A 90 -16.33 -12.70 -1.15
CA THR A 90 -16.16 -13.55 -2.35
C THR A 90 -15.89 -12.75 -3.61
N GLY A 91 -15.91 -11.41 -3.55
CA GLY A 91 -15.63 -10.58 -4.71
C GLY A 91 -14.14 -10.34 -4.95
N GLY A 92 -13.85 -9.73 -6.09
CA GLY A 92 -12.50 -9.39 -6.52
C GLY A 92 -12.54 -8.39 -7.66
N SER A 93 -11.37 -8.12 -8.25
CA SER A 93 -11.23 -7.34 -9.47
C SER A 93 -11.44 -8.22 -10.70
N ASP A 94 -11.65 -7.60 -11.86
CA ASP A 94 -11.75 -8.32 -13.14
C ASP A 94 -10.39 -8.84 -13.66
N LEU A 95 -9.31 -8.63 -12.91
CA LEU A 95 -7.97 -9.11 -13.24
C LEU A 95 -7.79 -10.56 -12.80
N PRO A 96 -6.91 -11.33 -13.47
CA PRO A 96 -6.63 -12.70 -13.07
C PRO A 96 -5.99 -12.77 -11.68
N ASP A 97 -6.13 -13.92 -11.04
CA ASP A 97 -5.49 -14.21 -9.77
C ASP A 97 -3.97 -14.20 -9.88
N LEU A 98 -3.33 -13.90 -8.75
CA LEU A 98 -1.88 -13.79 -8.61
C LEU A 98 -1.33 -15.05 -7.96
N LYS A 99 -0.20 -15.51 -8.50
CA LYS A 99 0.61 -16.53 -7.84
C LYS A 99 1.15 -16.03 -6.52
N ALA A 100 1.20 -16.91 -5.54
CA ALA A 100 1.79 -16.65 -4.24
C ALA A 100 3.24 -16.15 -4.35
N GLU A 101 3.58 -15.12 -3.57
CA GLU A 101 4.95 -14.59 -3.41
C GLU A 101 5.35 -14.75 -1.93
N PHE A 102 5.28 -15.98 -1.42
CA PHE A 102 5.56 -16.27 -0.01
C PHE A 102 7.03 -16.03 0.34
N THR A 103 7.28 -15.37 1.47
CA THR A 103 8.62 -15.08 1.98
C THR A 103 8.73 -15.46 3.45
N LYS A 104 9.90 -15.20 4.06
CA LYS A 104 10.12 -15.37 5.50
C LYS A 104 9.79 -14.11 6.32
N ALA A 105 9.19 -13.09 5.70
CA ALA A 105 8.73 -11.91 6.40
C ALA A 105 7.65 -12.32 7.42
N SER A 106 7.71 -11.73 8.61
CA SER A 106 6.77 -12.03 9.67
C SER A 106 5.55 -11.12 9.60
N PHE A 107 4.37 -11.65 9.88
CA PHE A 107 3.13 -10.91 10.03
C PHE A 107 3.03 -10.34 11.45
N GLY A 108 3.61 -9.17 11.65
CA GLY A 108 3.40 -8.38 12.86
C GLY A 108 2.27 -7.37 12.73
N ARG A 109 2.02 -6.61 13.79
CA ARG A 109 1.11 -5.45 13.77
C ARG A 109 1.43 -4.53 12.60
N GLY A 110 0.40 -4.13 11.85
CA GLY A 110 0.50 -3.25 10.69
C GLY A 110 0.97 -3.95 9.40
N THR A 111 1.41 -5.21 9.45
CA THR A 111 1.75 -5.96 8.24
C THR A 111 0.49 -6.20 7.40
N ILE A 112 0.62 -6.08 6.08
CA ILE A 112 -0.48 -6.23 5.13
C ILE A 112 -0.23 -7.43 4.23
N GLY A 113 -1.21 -8.34 4.22
CA GLY A 113 -1.18 -9.56 3.44
C GLY A 113 -2.23 -9.60 2.35
N ALA A 114 -1.98 -10.38 1.31
CA ALA A 114 -2.98 -10.70 0.29
C ALA A 114 -3.94 -11.77 0.81
N ALA A 115 -5.24 -11.49 0.79
CA ALA A 115 -6.24 -12.50 1.12
C ALA A 115 -6.40 -13.48 -0.05
N ARG A 116 -6.63 -14.75 0.28
CA ARG A 116 -6.77 -15.85 -0.69
C ARG A 116 -7.73 -16.90 -0.16
N THR A 117 -8.20 -17.74 -1.07
CA THR A 117 -8.92 -18.98 -0.73
C THR A 117 -7.91 -20.07 -0.27
N PRO A 118 -8.34 -21.33 -0.04
CA PRO A 118 -7.40 -22.43 0.20
C PRO A 118 -6.36 -22.63 -0.89
N ASP A 119 -6.65 -22.22 -2.14
CA ASP A 119 -5.67 -22.22 -3.22
C ASP A 119 -4.62 -21.10 -2.98
N PRO A 120 -3.33 -21.43 -2.85
CA PRO A 120 -2.26 -20.45 -2.68
C PRO A 120 -2.22 -19.36 -3.76
N ASP A 121 -2.61 -19.69 -5.00
CA ASP A 121 -2.51 -18.81 -6.17
C ASP A 121 -3.85 -18.12 -6.50
N SER A 122 -4.75 -17.98 -5.52
CA SER A 122 -6.08 -17.36 -5.67
C SER A 122 -6.17 -15.92 -5.15
N ALA A 123 -5.05 -15.30 -4.81
CA ALA A 123 -5.04 -13.90 -4.38
C ALA A 123 -5.45 -12.99 -5.54
N ASN A 124 -6.33 -12.01 -5.29
CA ASN A 124 -6.84 -11.14 -6.35
C ASN A 124 -6.67 -9.64 -6.03
N SER A 125 -7.54 -9.12 -5.18
CA SER A 125 -7.59 -7.71 -4.76
C SER A 125 -7.89 -7.53 -3.28
N GLN A 126 -8.46 -8.55 -2.63
CA GLN A 126 -8.68 -8.53 -1.20
C GLN A 126 -7.35 -8.58 -0.43
N PHE A 127 -7.31 -7.87 0.70
CA PHE A 127 -6.16 -7.82 1.58
C PHE A 127 -6.60 -7.79 3.04
N PHE A 128 -5.66 -8.02 3.95
CA PHE A 128 -5.88 -7.86 5.39
C PHE A 128 -4.73 -7.10 6.04
N ILE A 129 -5.04 -6.34 7.10
CA ILE A 129 -4.07 -5.62 7.93
C ILE A 129 -4.08 -6.27 9.33
N CYS A 130 -2.91 -6.70 9.80
CA CYS A 130 -2.76 -7.32 11.13
C CYS A 130 -2.88 -6.27 12.25
N PHE A 131 -3.73 -6.52 13.25
CA PHE A 131 -3.85 -5.68 14.44
C PHE A 131 -2.75 -5.94 15.46
N ASP A 132 -2.27 -7.18 15.52
CA ASP A 132 -1.28 -7.66 16.49
C ASP A 132 -0.40 -8.72 15.83
N ASP A 133 0.40 -9.46 16.63
CA ASP A 133 1.16 -10.61 16.16
C ASP A 133 0.27 -11.64 15.46
N CYS A 134 0.57 -11.85 14.18
CA CYS A 134 -0.09 -12.79 13.29
C CYS A 134 0.93 -13.78 12.71
N SER A 135 2.03 -14.04 13.42
CA SER A 135 3.15 -14.88 12.95
C SER A 135 2.77 -16.31 12.55
N PHE A 136 1.59 -16.79 12.94
CA PHE A 136 1.01 -18.04 12.43
C PHE A 136 0.67 -18.00 10.92
N LEU A 137 0.67 -16.83 10.29
CA LEU A 137 0.50 -16.64 8.83
C LEU A 137 1.84 -16.67 8.07
N ASP A 138 2.97 -16.67 8.78
CA ASP A 138 4.31 -16.57 8.19
C ASP A 138 4.57 -17.71 7.20
N GLY A 139 5.10 -17.36 6.03
CA GLY A 139 5.37 -18.30 4.94
C GLY A 139 4.12 -18.92 4.30
N GLN A 140 2.91 -18.50 4.69
CA GLN A 140 1.63 -19.00 4.15
C GLN A 140 0.82 -17.95 3.38
N TYR A 141 1.17 -16.67 3.54
CA TYR A 141 0.51 -15.54 2.90
C TYR A 141 1.54 -14.57 2.31
N THR A 142 1.17 -13.91 1.22
CA THR A 142 2.02 -12.92 0.57
C THR A 142 1.97 -11.61 1.35
N VAL A 143 3.12 -11.15 1.87
CA VAL A 143 3.28 -9.79 2.43
C VAL A 143 3.58 -8.83 1.30
N TRP A 144 2.72 -7.82 1.10
CA TRP A 144 2.91 -6.82 0.05
C TRP A 144 3.09 -5.39 0.57
N GLY A 145 2.80 -5.15 1.85
CA GLY A 145 2.95 -3.82 2.44
C GLY A 145 2.92 -3.83 3.96
N GLU A 146 3.13 -2.65 4.53
CA GLU A 146 3.14 -2.39 5.97
C GLU A 146 2.57 -1.00 6.26
N VAL A 147 1.71 -0.86 7.26
CA VAL A 147 1.24 0.44 7.75
C VAL A 147 2.39 1.12 8.49
N ILE A 148 2.83 2.28 8.00
CA ILE A 148 3.89 3.09 8.62
C ILE A 148 3.36 4.29 9.39
N GLU A 149 2.15 4.77 9.07
CA GLU A 149 1.46 5.83 9.79
C GLU A 149 -0.06 5.58 9.79
N GLY A 150 -0.77 6.01 10.84
CA GLY A 150 -2.24 5.93 10.92
C GLY A 150 -2.79 4.57 11.35
N MET A 151 -1.98 3.73 12.04
CA MET A 151 -2.46 2.44 12.55
C MET A 151 -3.61 2.60 13.55
N GLU A 152 -3.61 3.69 14.33
CA GLU A 152 -4.70 4.07 15.22
C GLU A 152 -6.04 4.26 14.49
N VAL A 153 -6.02 4.68 13.22
CA VAL A 153 -7.23 4.82 12.41
C VAL A 153 -7.78 3.45 12.01
N VAL A 154 -6.88 2.49 11.76
CA VAL A 154 -7.23 1.08 11.48
C VAL A 154 -7.81 0.44 12.75
N ASP A 155 -7.23 0.71 13.92
CA ASP A 155 -7.71 0.18 15.21
C ASP A 155 -9.16 0.55 15.49
N GLU A 156 -9.63 1.70 15.01
CA GLU A 156 -11.00 2.17 15.21
C GLU A 156 -12.05 1.52 14.28
N LEU A 157 -11.63 0.67 13.33
CA LEU A 157 -12.57 0.00 12.41
C LEU A 157 -13.63 -0.81 13.17
N LYS A 158 -14.89 -0.73 12.75
CA LYS A 158 -15.96 -1.55 13.35
C LYS A 158 -15.63 -3.05 13.25
N ARG A 159 -15.87 -3.79 14.32
CA ARG A 159 -15.60 -5.24 14.43
C ARG A 159 -16.78 -6.10 13.95
N GLY A 160 -16.50 -7.31 13.49
CA GLY A 160 -17.49 -8.33 13.13
C GLY A 160 -17.05 -9.27 11.98
N GLU A 161 -17.72 -10.42 11.87
CA GLU A 161 -17.53 -11.42 10.82
C GLU A 161 -18.90 -11.99 10.37
N PRO A 162 -19.58 -11.34 9.41
CA PRO A 162 -19.25 -10.06 8.78
C PRO A 162 -19.53 -8.86 9.70
N VAL A 163 -18.92 -7.71 9.40
CA VAL A 163 -19.14 -6.45 10.12
C VAL A 163 -20.52 -5.87 9.77
N PRO A 164 -21.39 -5.56 10.75
CA PRO A 164 -22.60 -4.79 10.51
C PRO A 164 -22.26 -3.33 10.15
N ASN A 165 -22.72 -2.85 8.99
CA ASN A 165 -22.46 -1.49 8.48
C ASN A 165 -20.95 -1.12 8.49
N PRO A 166 -20.13 -1.85 7.71
CA PRO A 166 -18.67 -1.72 7.73
C PRO A 166 -18.21 -0.31 7.38
N ASP A 167 -17.10 0.10 7.98
CA ASP A 167 -16.36 1.27 7.53
C ASP A 167 -15.78 0.99 6.13
N ARG A 168 -15.66 2.04 5.31
CA ARG A 168 -15.26 1.94 3.91
C ARG A 168 -14.03 2.79 3.65
N ILE A 169 -13.22 2.34 2.70
CA ILE A 169 -12.14 3.15 2.14
C ILE A 169 -12.79 4.35 1.45
N VAL A 170 -12.46 5.56 1.90
CA VAL A 170 -12.93 6.80 1.26
C VAL A 170 -12.18 7.01 -0.05
N LYS A 171 -10.85 6.82 0.00
CA LYS A 171 -9.98 6.89 -1.16
C LYS A 171 -8.73 6.06 -0.94
N MET A 172 -8.25 5.34 -1.95
CA MET A 172 -6.92 4.74 -1.93
C MET A 172 -6.14 5.12 -3.19
N GLN A 173 -4.95 5.70 -3.02
CA GLN A 173 -4.14 6.24 -4.12
C GLN A 173 -2.65 6.06 -3.86
N VAL A 174 -1.86 5.96 -4.94
CA VAL A 174 -0.39 6.02 -4.86
C VAL A 174 -0.01 7.44 -4.45
N ALA A 175 0.89 7.59 -3.48
CA ALA A 175 1.24 8.90 -2.93
C ALA A 175 1.88 9.82 -3.98
N ALA A 176 2.61 9.25 -4.95
CA ALA A 176 3.15 9.99 -6.10
C ALA A 176 2.08 10.66 -6.97
N ASP A 177 0.86 10.11 -6.99
CA ASP A 177 -0.27 10.61 -7.78
C ASP A 177 -1.19 11.54 -6.96
N ALA A 178 -0.93 11.70 -5.65
CA ALA A 178 -1.71 12.55 -4.77
C ALA A 178 -1.30 14.03 -4.94
N GLN A 179 -2.25 14.86 -5.36
CA GLN A 179 -2.10 16.32 -5.47
C GLN A 179 -2.36 17.02 -4.14
#